data_AF-A0A968UMF6-F1
#
_entry.id   AF-A0A968UMF6-F1
#
_cell.length_a   1.000
_cell.length_b   1.000
_cell.length_c   1.000
_cell.angle_alpha   90.00
_cell.angle_beta   90.00
_cell.angle_gamma   90.00
#
_symmetry.space_group_name_H-M   'P 1'
#
loop_
_entity.id
_entity.type
_entity.pdbx_description
1 polymer ?
#
loop_
_entity_poly.entity_id
_entity_poly.type
_entity_poly.pdbx_seq_one_letter_code
_entity_poly.pdbx_strand_id
1 'polypeptide(L)'
;MKTAMVLMMAVMVFVGLSAAAFGEEIRTLNISESDWPPYNFLAKPGAPKGIIKEIFEMCVPPSEYRLKFEFYPVKRMFTYLEEGKIDMNVLSYKKRTRILSGLWKRTDVRQRIPSGHACRKKYSDQHASGF
;
A
#
# COMPACT_ATOMS: atom_id res chain seq x y z
N MET A 1 1.50 -15.82 -53.48
CA MET A 1 2.75 -15.57 -52.72
C MET A 1 2.75 -14.22 -52.00
N LYS A 2 2.40 -13.09 -52.65
CA LYS A 2 2.42 -11.75 -52.02
C LYS A 2 1.47 -11.61 -50.81
N THR A 3 0.27 -12.20 -50.88
CA THR A 3 -0.72 -12.16 -49.79
C THR A 3 -0.26 -12.89 -48.51
N ALA A 4 0.42 -14.04 -48.65
CA ALA A 4 0.96 -14.78 -47.52
C ALA A 4 2.08 -14.01 -46.79
N MET A 5 2.89 -13.25 -47.53
CA MET A 5 3.98 -12.44 -46.97
C MET A 5 3.44 -11.26 -46.15
N VAL A 6 2.38 -10.59 -46.63
CA VAL A 6 1.71 -9.50 -45.89
C VAL A 6 1.09 -10.01 -44.60
N LEU A 7 0.49 -11.20 -44.62
CA LEU A 7 -0.18 -11.79 -43.45
C LEU A 7 0.84 -12.19 -42.36
N MET A 8 2.00 -12.74 -42.75
CA MET A 8 3.09 -13.01 -41.80
C MET A 8 3.63 -11.72 -41.15
N MET A 9 3.77 -10.66 -41.93
CA MET A 9 4.28 -9.39 -41.42
C MET A 9 3.31 -8.76 -40.40
N ALA A 10 2.00 -8.84 -40.67
CA ALA A 10 0.97 -8.39 -39.73
C ALA A 10 1.00 -9.18 -38.40
N VAL A 11 1.21 -10.49 -38.45
CA VAL A 11 1.29 -11.33 -37.25
C VAL A 11 2.53 -10.99 -36.41
N MET A 12 3.71 -10.78 -37.04
CA MET A 12 4.91 -10.39 -36.29
C MET A 12 4.74 -9.04 -35.58
N VAL A 13 4.08 -8.06 -36.22
CA VAL A 13 3.80 -6.76 -35.60
C VAL A 13 2.83 -6.91 -34.42
N PHE A 14 1.80 -7.75 -34.56
CA PHE A 14 0.80 -7.97 -33.50
C PHE A 14 1.40 -8.67 -32.27
N VAL A 15 2.31 -9.64 -32.48
CA VAL A 15 3.03 -10.30 -31.38
C VAL A 15 4.02 -9.33 -30.72
N GLY A 16 4.69 -8.47 -31.49
CA GLY A 16 5.61 -7.46 -30.95
C GLY A 16 4.94 -6.42 -30.05
N LEU A 17 3.72 -5.97 -30.38
CA LEU A 17 3.00 -4.98 -29.58
C LEU A 17 2.51 -5.53 -28.22
N SER A 18 2.25 -6.84 -28.12
CA SER A 18 1.70 -7.45 -26.90
C SER A 18 2.71 -7.52 -25.75
N ALA A 19 4.02 -7.52 -26.04
CA ALA A 19 5.08 -7.60 -25.03
C ALA A 19 5.25 -6.30 -24.23
N ALA A 20 4.86 -5.15 -24.78
CA ALA A 20 5.02 -3.84 -24.14
C ALA A 20 4.01 -3.58 -23.00
N ALA A 21 2.96 -4.39 -22.85
CA ALA A 21 1.92 -4.21 -21.85
C ALA A 21 2.23 -4.82 -20.47
N PHE A 22 3.34 -5.57 -20.34
CA PHE A 22 3.72 -6.26 -19.09
C PHE A 22 4.64 -5.43 -18.18
N GLY A 23 4.58 -4.10 -18.25
CA GLY A 23 5.24 -3.25 -17.26
C GLY A 23 4.49 -3.35 -15.92
N GLU A 24 5.15 -3.82 -14.86
CA GLU A 24 4.60 -3.78 -13.50
C GLU A 24 4.48 -2.32 -13.05
N GLU A 25 3.27 -1.78 -13.12
CA GLU A 25 2.99 -0.41 -12.67
C GLU A 25 3.13 -0.32 -11.15
N ILE A 26 4.00 0.56 -10.69
CA ILE A 26 4.21 0.81 -9.26
C ILE A 26 2.91 1.40 -8.69
N ARG A 27 2.26 0.65 -7.79
CA ARG A 27 0.95 1.01 -7.27
C ARG A 27 1.08 2.10 -6.21
N THR A 28 0.19 3.09 -6.22
CA THR A 28 0.14 4.05 -5.12
C THR A 28 -0.68 3.47 -3.98
N LEU A 29 -0.13 3.50 -2.77
CA LEU A 29 -0.77 3.05 -1.54
C LEU A 29 -1.18 4.28 -0.73
N ASN A 30 -2.48 4.58 -0.73
CA ASN A 30 -3.08 5.69 0.00
C ASN A 30 -3.27 5.31 1.46
N ILE A 31 -2.47 5.91 2.34
CA ILE A 31 -2.48 5.66 3.78
C ILE A 31 -3.09 6.87 4.47
N SER A 32 -4.05 6.59 5.33
CA SER A 32 -4.63 7.60 6.21
C SER A 32 -3.63 8.07 7.26
N GLU A 33 -3.45 9.39 7.33
CA GLU A 33 -2.65 10.10 8.31
C GLU A 33 -3.54 10.89 9.27
N SER A 34 -3.20 10.84 10.56
CA SER A 34 -3.88 11.53 11.65
C SER A 34 -2.86 12.23 12.54
N ASP A 35 -3.19 13.38 13.10
CA ASP A 35 -2.31 14.05 14.07
C ASP A 35 -2.33 13.30 15.41
N TRP A 36 -1.38 12.37 15.57
CA TRP A 36 -1.29 11.57 16.78
C TRP A 36 0.17 11.31 17.17
N PRO A 37 0.86 12.32 17.72
CA PRO A 37 2.21 12.14 18.24
C PRO A 37 2.29 11.05 19.33
N PRO A 38 3.40 10.29 19.41
CA PRO A 38 4.58 10.30 18.52
C PRO A 38 4.41 9.41 17.27
N TYR A 39 3.25 8.77 17.11
CA TYR A 39 3.03 7.76 16.08
C TYR A 39 2.91 8.35 14.68
N ASN A 40 2.27 9.52 14.57
CA ASN A 40 2.14 10.24 13.32
C ASN A 40 2.05 11.75 13.61
N PHE A 41 2.84 12.52 12.89
CA PHE A 41 2.80 13.97 12.94
C PHE A 41 2.21 14.42 11.61
N LEU A 42 1.09 15.17 11.67
CA LEU A 42 0.51 15.79 10.48
C LEU A 42 1.64 16.45 9.67
N ALA A 43 1.64 16.20 8.36
CA ALA A 43 2.60 16.71 7.37
C ALA A 43 2.73 18.25 7.35
N LYS A 44 3.29 18.82 8.42
CA LYS A 44 3.74 20.21 8.53
C LYS A 44 5.18 20.25 8.03
N PRO A 45 5.58 21.25 7.23
CA PRO A 45 6.97 21.44 6.86
C PRO A 45 7.88 21.44 8.10
N GLY A 46 8.89 20.58 8.12
CA GLY A 46 9.82 20.44 9.24
C GLY A 46 9.36 19.56 10.41
N ALA A 47 8.16 18.97 10.36
CA ALA A 47 7.74 18.00 11.36
C ALA A 47 8.56 16.70 11.25
N PRO A 48 8.91 16.06 12.38
CA PRO A 48 9.58 14.77 12.35
C PRO A 48 8.68 13.70 11.73
N LYS A 49 9.29 12.65 11.15
CA LYS A 49 8.55 11.46 10.75
C LYS A 49 7.99 10.80 12.01
N GLY A 50 6.73 10.37 11.94
CA GLY A 50 6.15 9.56 13.00
C GLY A 50 6.53 8.09 12.84
N ILE A 51 6.49 7.34 13.95
CA ILE A 51 6.81 5.91 14.00
C ILE A 51 6.07 5.11 12.91
N ILE A 52 4.82 5.47 12.63
CA ILE A 52 4.02 4.80 11.60
C ILE A 52 4.66 4.94 10.21
N LYS A 53 5.08 6.16 9.83
CA LYS A 53 5.69 6.42 8.52
C LYS A 53 6.99 5.64 8.37
N GLU A 54 7.80 5.61 9.43
CA GLU A 54 9.06 4.85 9.46
C GLU A 54 8.81 3.34 9.26
N ILE A 55 7.83 2.76 9.96
CA ILE A 55 7.44 1.36 9.79
C ILE A 55 7.02 1.09 8.34
N PHE A 56 6.19 1.94 7.75
CA PHE A 56 5.75 1.76 6.37
C PHE A 56 6.90 1.86 5.37
N GLU A 57 7.78 2.85 5.50
CA GLU A 57 8.97 3.00 4.64
C GLU A 57 9.91 1.80 4.76
N MET A 58 10.01 1.18 5.94
CA MET A 58 10.80 -0.03 6.14
C MET A 58 10.16 -1.28 5.54
N CYS A 59 8.84 -1.40 5.67
CA CYS A 59 8.14 -2.65 5.39
C CYS A 59 7.53 -2.72 4.00
N VAL A 60 7.29 -1.58 3.35
CA VAL A 60 6.71 -1.54 2.01
C VAL A 60 7.84 -1.34 0.99
N PRO A 61 8.05 -2.31 0.07
CA PRO A 61 9.12 -2.21 -0.91
C PRO A 61 8.82 -1.08 -1.92
N PRO A 62 9.74 -0.12 -2.11
CA PRO A 62 9.52 1.02 -3.00
C PRO A 62 9.49 0.62 -4.49
N SER A 63 9.91 -0.60 -4.81
CA SER A 63 9.81 -1.21 -6.14
C SER A 63 8.38 -1.61 -6.50
N GLU A 64 7.54 -1.92 -5.51
CA GLU A 64 6.16 -2.39 -5.75
C GLU A 64 5.13 -1.28 -5.46
N TYR A 65 5.41 -0.42 -4.47
CA TYR A 65 4.46 0.61 -4.04
C TYR A 65 5.08 2.00 -3.86
N ARG A 66 4.29 3.02 -4.19
CA ARG A 66 4.51 4.42 -3.79
C ARG A 66 3.62 4.72 -2.58
N LEU A 67 4.23 5.02 -1.45
CA LEU A 67 3.49 5.41 -0.24
C LEU A 67 2.98 6.85 -0.35
N LYS A 68 1.68 7.05 -0.17
CA LYS A 68 1.06 8.38 -0.13
C LYS A 68 0.30 8.55 1.18
N PHE A 69 0.78 9.44 2.03
CA PHE A 69 0.13 9.74 3.31
C PHE A 69 -0.73 11.00 3.16
N GLU A 70 -2.01 10.90 3.47
CA GLU A 70 -2.96 12.00 3.38
C GLU A 70 -3.86 12.06 4.60
N PHE A 71 -4.24 13.28 5.00
CA PHE A 71 -5.14 13.46 6.12
C PHE A 71 -6.58 13.14 5.73
N TYR A 72 -7.22 12.24 6.48
CA TYR A 72 -8.63 11.92 6.32
C TYR A 72 -9.39 12.07 7.65
N PRO A 73 -10.57 12.74 7.65
CA PRO A 73 -11.39 12.85 8.86
C PRO A 73 -11.82 11.48 9.41
N VAL A 74 -11.52 11.21 10.69
CA VAL A 74 -11.82 9.93 11.37
C VAL A 74 -13.28 9.50 11.23
N LYS A 75 -14.23 10.45 11.27
CA LYS A 75 -15.67 10.16 11.17
C LYS A 75 -16.08 9.51 9.85
N ARG A 76 -15.30 9.66 8.77
CA ARG A 76 -15.60 9.15 7.42
C ARG A 76 -14.61 8.09 6.95
N MET A 77 -13.72 7.65 7.82
CA MET A 77 -12.61 6.76 7.46
C MET A 77 -13.08 5.43 6.87
N PHE A 78 -14.13 4.84 7.44
CA PHE A 78 -14.70 3.59 6.94
C PHE A 78 -15.32 3.78 5.55
N THR A 79 -16.04 4.87 5.33
CA THR A 79 -16.58 5.20 4.00
C THR A 79 -15.47 5.32 2.97
N TYR A 80 -14.35 5.96 3.31
CA TYR A 80 -13.23 6.10 2.39
C TYR A 80 -12.49 4.78 2.09
N LEU A 81 -12.45 3.86 3.05
CA LEU A 81 -11.97 2.49 2.83
C LEU A 81 -12.93 1.71 1.93
N GLU A 82 -14.24 1.82 2.15
CA GLU A 82 -15.25 1.15 1.31
C GLU A 82 -15.28 1.68 -0.12
N GLU A 83 -15.05 2.99 -0.30
CA GLU A 83 -14.95 3.65 -1.60
C GLU A 83 -13.60 3.42 -2.30
N GLY A 84 -12.62 2.80 -1.64
CA GLY A 84 -11.26 2.61 -2.18
C GLY A 84 -10.45 3.90 -2.31
N LYS A 85 -10.85 4.98 -1.62
CA LYS A 85 -10.08 6.23 -1.55
C LYS A 85 -8.84 6.10 -0.66
N ILE A 86 -8.91 5.21 0.32
CA ILE A 86 -7.83 4.88 1.24
C ILE A 86 -7.63 3.37 1.15
N ASP A 87 -6.38 2.93 1.00
CA ASP A 87 -6.03 1.52 0.98
C ASP A 87 -5.80 0.98 2.39
N MET A 88 -5.23 1.83 3.27
CA MET A 88 -4.87 1.46 4.63
C MET A 88 -5.12 2.58 5.63
N ASN A 89 -5.56 2.19 6.81
CA ASN A 89 -5.68 3.10 7.95
C ASN A 89 -5.06 2.47 9.20
N VAL A 90 -4.30 3.27 9.96
CA VAL A 90 -3.73 2.84 11.24
C VAL A 90 -4.68 3.19 12.37
N LEU A 91 -5.17 2.16 13.05
CA LEU A 91 -6.11 2.31 14.16
C LEU A 91 -5.47 1.81 15.46
N SER A 92 -5.66 2.57 16.54
CA SER A 92 -5.36 2.07 17.88
C SER A 92 -6.38 1.02 18.28
N TYR A 93 -5.92 -0.19 18.56
CA TYR A 93 -6.78 -1.26 19.04
C TYR A 93 -7.16 -1.00 20.50
N LYS A 94 -8.42 -0.64 20.74
CA LYS A 94 -9.00 -0.69 22.09
C LYS A 94 -9.76 -2.00 22.23
N LYS A 95 -9.36 -2.85 23.19
CA LYS A 95 -10.09 -4.07 23.55
C LYS A 95 -11.47 -3.69 24.11
N ARG A 96 -12.48 -3.57 23.25
CA ARG A 96 -13.89 -3.33 23.63
C ARG A 96 -14.79 -4.28 22.84
N THR A 97 -15.75 -4.85 23.55
CA THR A 97 -16.60 -6.01 23.24
C THR A 97 -17.22 -5.99 21.84
N ARG A 98 -16.97 -7.05 21.05
CA ARG A 98 -17.86 -7.66 20.02
C ARG A 98 -18.43 -6.79 18.88
N ILE A 99 -17.84 -5.65 18.50
CA ILE A 99 -18.32 -4.89 17.31
C ILE A 99 -17.29 -4.87 16.16
N LEU A 100 -15.98 -4.97 16.44
CA LEU A 100 -14.92 -4.83 15.42
C LEU A 100 -14.57 -6.13 14.67
N SER A 101 -15.06 -7.29 15.12
CA SER A 101 -14.77 -8.58 14.48
C SER A 101 -15.52 -8.81 13.16
N GLY A 102 -16.54 -7.99 12.85
CA GLY A 102 -17.35 -8.11 11.64
C GLY A 102 -16.77 -7.40 10.41
N LEU A 103 -16.03 -6.29 10.61
CA LEU A 103 -15.58 -5.43 9.51
C LEU A 103 -14.24 -5.87 8.89
N TRP A 104 -13.32 -6.41 9.70
CA TRP A 104 -12.04 -6.97 9.22
C TRP A 104 -12.20 -8.24 8.36
N LYS A 105 -13.41 -8.80 8.27
CA LYS A 105 -13.68 -9.99 7.46
C LYS A 105 -14.04 -9.67 6.00
N ARG A 106 -14.34 -8.42 5.63
CA ARG A 106 -14.94 -8.11 4.31
C ARG A 106 -14.11 -7.19 3.40
N THR A 107 -13.12 -6.47 3.91
CA THR A 107 -12.13 -5.83 3.04
C THR A 107 -11.10 -6.88 2.64
N ASP A 108 -11.21 -7.36 1.40
CA ASP A 108 -10.31 -8.33 0.75
C ASP A 108 -8.89 -7.77 0.48
N VAL A 109 -8.41 -6.88 1.34
CA VAL A 109 -7.04 -6.35 1.37
C VAL A 109 -6.12 -7.31 2.15
N ARG A 110 -6.46 -8.60 2.18
CA ARG A 110 -5.74 -9.60 2.98
C ARG A 110 -4.62 -10.32 2.22
N GLN A 111 -4.39 -10.03 0.95
CA GLN A 111 -3.59 -10.94 0.13
C GLN A 111 -2.39 -10.38 -0.63
N ARG A 112 -1.95 -9.14 -0.43
CA ARG A 112 -0.76 -8.68 -1.18
C ARG A 112 0.20 -7.70 -0.51
N ILE A 113 0.06 -7.47 0.79
CA ILE A 113 1.09 -6.82 1.59
C ILE A 113 1.93 -7.94 2.22
N PRO A 114 3.27 -7.93 2.09
CA PRO A 114 4.12 -8.96 2.69
C PRO A 114 3.70 -9.19 4.13
N SER A 115 3.43 -10.45 4.46
CA SER A 115 2.83 -10.85 5.74
C SER A 115 3.43 -10.05 6.90
N GLY A 116 2.59 -9.52 7.79
CA GLY A 116 3.04 -8.66 8.91
C GLY A 116 4.15 -9.28 9.78
N HIS A 117 4.38 -10.60 9.68
CA HIS A 117 5.53 -11.30 10.25
C HIS A 117 6.88 -10.85 9.68
N ALA A 118 7.00 -10.63 8.37
CA ALA A 118 8.24 -10.16 7.74
C ALA A 118 8.59 -8.73 8.19
N CYS A 119 7.59 -7.86 8.25
CA CYS A 119 7.74 -6.49 8.77
C CYS A 119 8.15 -6.47 10.25
N ARG A 120 7.50 -7.29 11.09
CA ARG A 120 7.82 -7.40 12.52
C ARG A 120 9.28 -7.79 12.75
N LYS A 121 9.77 -8.78 12.01
CA LYS A 121 11.16 -9.24 12.14
C LYS A 121 12.14 -8.14 11.73
N LYS A 122 11.92 -7.51 10.57
CA LYS A 122 12.79 -6.44 10.05
C LYS A 122 12.90 -5.24 10.99
N TYR A 123 11.78 -4.80 11.57
CA TYR A 123 11.76 -3.72 12.56
C TYR A 123 12.50 -4.12 13.85
N SER A 124 12.26 -5.34 14.34
CA SER A 124 12.94 -5.86 15.54
C SER A 124 14.44 -5.92 15.35
N ASP A 125 14.92 -6.39 14.19
CA ASP A 125 16.35 -6.56 13.91
C ASP A 125 17.08 -5.20 13.82
N GLN A 126 16.43 -4.15 13.31
CA GLN A 126 17.04 -2.81 13.23
C GLN A 126 17.10 -2.06 14.57
N HIS A 127 16.24 -2.40 15.52
CA HIS A 127 16.20 -1.74 16.83
C HIS A 127 16.74 -2.61 17.98
N ALA A 128 17.00 -3.90 17.75
CA ALA A 128 17.69 -4.76 18.70
C ALA A 128 19.20 -4.47 18.78
N SER A 129 19.78 -3.75 17.83
CA SER A 129 21.21 -3.38 17.80
C SER A 129 21.52 -2.04 18.50
N GLY A 130 20.52 -1.40 19.12
CA GLY A 130 20.62 -0.07 19.75
C GLY A 130 20.46 -0.05 21.27
N PHE A 131 20.47 -1.20 21.95
CA PHE A 131 20.38 -1.33 23.41
C PHE A 131 21.46 -2.27 23.96
#